data_AF-A0A7W0GH49-F1
#
_entry.id   AF-A0A7W0GH49-F1
#
_cell.length_a   1.000
_cell.length_b   1.000
_cell.length_c   1.000
_cell.angle_alpha   90.00
_cell.angle_beta   90.00
_cell.angle_gamma   90.00
#
_symmetry.space_group_name_H-M   'P 1'
#
loop_
_entity.id
_entity.type
_entity.pdbx_description
1 polymer ?
#
loop_
_entity_poly.entity_id
_entity_poly.type
_entity_poly.pdbx_seq_one_letter_code
_entity_poly.pdbx_strand_id
1 'polypeptide(L)'
;MTAVAAIRTARARARAELTEEIKTAARCHVAESGAAALSLRAVARELGMASSALYRYFPSRDDLLTALIVDSYAALATTLRAADREAVPRERWVAVCHAWRDWAVQHPHEYALIYGTPVPGYRAPHDTVQPAADVLLVLVDVVRDVAAAGALRPIEVPPLAPELVAQLEHVQSTHAEGVPLPVLARLFEAFGQLLGTITLELFGHFVGSVDPSGPFYELTVVELADRLGLPES
;
A
#
# COMPACT_ATOMS: atom_id res chain seq x y z
N MET A 1 26.02 -27.16 -13.91
CA MET A 1 24.77 -27.11 -13.11
C MET A 1 24.22 -28.53 -13.02
N THR A 2 24.14 -29.15 -11.84
CA THR A 2 23.85 -30.59 -11.66
C THR A 2 22.35 -30.89 -11.71
N ALA A 3 21.96 -32.11 -12.14
CA ALA A 3 20.56 -32.53 -12.30
C ALA A 3 19.72 -32.42 -11.01
N VAL A 4 20.34 -32.63 -9.84
CA VAL A 4 19.70 -32.47 -8.53
C VAL A 4 19.34 -31.00 -8.25
N ALA A 5 20.18 -30.06 -8.66
CA ALA A 5 19.89 -28.64 -8.54
C ALA A 5 18.72 -28.24 -9.47
N ALA A 6 18.69 -28.76 -10.70
CA ALA A 6 17.59 -28.52 -11.64
C ALA A 6 16.24 -29.06 -11.15
N ILE A 7 16.21 -30.27 -10.57
CA ILE A 7 14.99 -30.86 -9.97
C ILE A 7 14.51 -30.06 -8.76
N ARG A 8 15.43 -29.58 -7.91
CA ARG A 8 15.08 -28.72 -6.76
C ARG A 8 14.45 -27.41 -7.24
N THR A 9 15.00 -26.79 -8.29
CA THR A 9 14.44 -25.58 -8.89
C THR A 9 13.06 -25.82 -9.51
N ALA A 10 12.86 -26.93 -10.22
CA ALA A 10 11.56 -27.28 -10.80
C ALA A 10 10.48 -27.48 -9.73
N ARG A 11 10.80 -28.17 -8.62
CA ARG A 11 9.86 -28.33 -7.49
C ARG A 11 9.56 -27.02 -6.78
N ALA A 12 10.56 -26.16 -6.60
CA ALA A 12 10.36 -24.84 -6.01
C ALA A 12 9.43 -23.97 -6.88
N ARG A 13 9.63 -24.00 -8.20
CA ARG A 13 8.77 -23.31 -9.16
C ARG A 13 7.34 -23.83 -9.12
N ALA A 14 7.14 -25.15 -9.17
CA ALA A 14 5.80 -25.75 -9.07
C ALA A 14 5.12 -25.41 -7.73
N ARG A 15 5.89 -25.35 -6.63
CA ARG A 15 5.36 -24.90 -5.34
C ARG A 15 4.93 -23.43 -5.38
N ALA A 16 5.72 -22.55 -6.01
CA ALA A 16 5.39 -21.13 -6.13
C ALA A 16 4.14 -20.92 -7.01
N GLU A 17 4.07 -21.58 -8.18
CA GLU A 17 2.91 -21.55 -9.07
C GLU A 17 1.63 -21.96 -8.34
N LEU A 18 1.65 -23.08 -7.62
CA LEU A 18 0.49 -23.52 -6.83
C LEU A 18 0.18 -22.59 -5.65
N THR A 19 1.19 -21.95 -5.06
CA THR A 19 0.95 -20.93 -4.00
C THR A 19 0.21 -19.73 -4.57
N GLU A 20 0.56 -19.27 -5.77
CA GLU A 20 -0.14 -18.19 -6.46
C GLU A 20 -1.56 -18.59 -6.87
N GLU A 21 -1.77 -19.82 -7.34
CA GLU A 21 -3.12 -20.34 -7.63
C GLU A 21 -4.02 -20.32 -6.38
N ILE A 22 -3.47 -20.75 -5.22
CA ILE A 22 -4.19 -20.69 -3.94
C ILE A 22 -4.54 -19.25 -3.56
N LYS A 23 -3.60 -18.33 -3.65
CA LYS A 23 -3.84 -16.91 -3.35
C LYS A 23 -4.86 -16.30 -4.31
N THR A 24 -4.82 -16.67 -5.59
CA THR A 24 -5.76 -16.19 -6.61
C THR A 24 -7.19 -16.62 -6.30
N ALA A 25 -7.42 -17.91 -6.04
CA ALA A 25 -8.73 -18.41 -5.61
C ALA A 25 -9.20 -17.74 -4.31
N ALA A 26 -8.28 -17.55 -3.35
CA ALA A 26 -8.59 -16.86 -2.11
C ALA A 26 -9.00 -15.39 -2.33
N ARG A 27 -8.36 -14.65 -3.24
CA ARG A 27 -8.76 -13.28 -3.63
C ARG A 27 -10.18 -13.26 -4.21
N CYS A 28 -10.52 -14.20 -5.08
CA CYS A 28 -11.89 -14.33 -5.61
C CYS A 28 -12.91 -14.54 -4.47
N HIS A 29 -12.61 -15.44 -3.54
CA HIS A 29 -13.44 -15.65 -2.36
C HIS A 29 -13.61 -14.40 -1.49
N VAL A 30 -12.53 -13.63 -1.27
CA VAL A 30 -12.59 -12.35 -0.52
C VAL A 30 -13.43 -11.31 -1.27
N ALA A 31 -13.31 -11.24 -2.59
CA ALA A 31 -14.09 -10.34 -3.43
C ALA A 31 -15.60 -10.65 -3.37
N GLU A 32 -15.96 -11.94 -3.44
CA GLU A 32 -17.35 -12.39 -3.48
C GLU A 32 -18.04 -12.38 -2.10
N SER A 33 -17.32 -12.81 -1.06
CA SER A 33 -17.92 -13.11 0.25
C SER A 33 -17.33 -12.29 1.41
N GLY A 34 -16.34 -11.45 1.14
CA GLY A 34 -15.62 -10.68 2.15
C GLY A 34 -14.56 -11.48 2.91
N ALA A 35 -13.56 -10.79 3.44
CA ALA A 35 -12.41 -11.42 4.11
C ALA A 35 -12.79 -12.23 5.37
N ALA A 36 -13.85 -11.84 6.07
CA ALA A 36 -14.34 -12.58 7.24
C ALA A 36 -14.85 -13.99 6.89
N ALA A 37 -15.32 -14.20 5.66
CA ALA A 37 -15.84 -15.48 5.19
C ALA A 37 -14.76 -16.40 4.57
N LEU A 38 -13.50 -15.95 4.49
CA LEU A 38 -12.41 -16.72 3.89
C LEU A 38 -12.25 -18.09 4.57
N SER A 39 -12.22 -19.15 3.76
CA SER A 39 -12.16 -20.53 4.23
C SER A 39 -11.19 -21.35 3.40
N LEU A 40 -10.16 -21.89 4.06
CA LEU A 40 -9.21 -22.85 3.46
C LEU A 40 -9.94 -24.07 2.87
N ARG A 41 -11.05 -24.52 3.47
CA ARG A 41 -11.81 -25.66 2.92
C ARG A 41 -12.53 -25.28 1.63
N ALA A 42 -13.04 -24.06 1.54
CA ALA A 42 -13.72 -23.58 0.33
C ALA A 42 -12.72 -23.42 -0.82
N VAL A 43 -11.58 -22.77 -0.56
CA VAL A 43 -10.47 -22.62 -1.51
C VAL A 43 -9.94 -23.98 -1.99
N ALA A 44 -9.75 -24.93 -1.07
CA ALA A 44 -9.30 -26.27 -1.44
C ALA A 44 -10.30 -26.97 -2.37
N ARG A 45 -11.61 -26.84 -2.11
CA ARG A 45 -12.67 -27.43 -2.93
C ARG A 45 -12.72 -26.81 -4.33
N GLU A 46 -12.57 -25.49 -4.43
CA GLU A 46 -12.52 -24.78 -5.72
C GLU A 46 -11.37 -25.28 -6.59
N LEU A 47 -10.19 -25.46 -5.99
CA LEU A 47 -8.99 -25.93 -6.68
C LEU A 47 -8.93 -27.47 -6.87
N GLY A 48 -9.97 -28.21 -6.48
CA GLY A 48 -9.97 -29.68 -6.54
C GLY A 48 -8.91 -30.34 -5.64
N MET A 49 -8.43 -29.63 -4.63
CA MET A 49 -7.40 -30.08 -3.69
C MET A 49 -8.02 -30.73 -2.46
N ALA A 50 -7.35 -31.75 -1.91
CA ALA A 50 -7.64 -32.19 -0.55
C ALA A 50 -7.33 -31.07 0.45
N SER A 51 -8.20 -30.83 1.44
CA SER A 51 -7.96 -29.77 2.44
C SER A 51 -6.62 -29.93 3.15
N SER A 52 -6.21 -31.17 3.46
CA SER A 52 -4.92 -31.48 4.07
C SER A 52 -3.73 -31.09 3.19
N ALA A 53 -3.90 -30.99 1.87
CA ALA A 53 -2.88 -30.48 0.96
C ALA A 53 -2.73 -28.97 1.07
N LEU A 54 -3.85 -28.23 1.14
CA LEU A 54 -3.85 -26.77 1.28
C LEU A 54 -3.18 -26.32 2.59
N TYR A 55 -3.42 -27.05 3.68
CA TYR A 55 -2.79 -26.79 4.99
C TYR A 55 -1.25 -26.91 4.98
N ARG A 56 -0.65 -27.55 3.96
CA ARG A 56 0.82 -27.59 3.78
C ARG A 56 1.39 -26.33 3.11
N TYR A 57 0.53 -25.48 2.57
CA TYR A 57 0.87 -24.18 2.00
C TYR A 57 0.54 -23.07 2.98
N PHE A 58 -0.67 -23.10 3.54
CA PHE A 58 -1.15 -22.13 4.51
C PHE A 58 -1.69 -22.86 5.76
N PRO A 59 -0.95 -22.88 6.88
CA PRO A 59 -1.32 -23.61 8.09
C PRO A 59 -2.65 -23.18 8.71
N SER A 60 -3.08 -21.94 8.47
CA SER A 60 -4.34 -21.39 8.94
C SER A 60 -4.96 -20.40 7.97
N ARG A 61 -6.22 -20.03 8.23
CA ARG A 61 -6.91 -18.94 7.53
C ARG A 61 -6.10 -17.63 7.65
N ASP A 62 -5.54 -17.37 8.82
CA ASP A 62 -4.84 -16.13 9.11
C ASP A 62 -3.50 -16.07 8.39
N ASP A 63 -2.82 -17.20 8.17
CA ASP A 63 -1.62 -17.26 7.33
C ASP A 63 -1.93 -16.90 5.88
N LEU A 64 -3.04 -17.43 5.34
CA LEU A 64 -3.49 -17.08 3.99
C LEU A 64 -3.89 -15.61 3.89
N LEU A 65 -4.65 -15.11 4.88
CA LEU A 65 -5.06 -13.71 4.91
C LEU A 65 -3.87 -12.75 5.01
N THR A 66 -2.88 -13.08 5.83
CA THR A 66 -1.62 -12.34 5.96
C THR A 66 -0.89 -12.30 4.62
N ALA A 67 -0.78 -13.42 3.91
CA ALA A 67 -0.16 -13.45 2.60
C ALA A 67 -0.89 -12.55 1.57
N LEU A 68 -2.23 -12.53 1.60
CA LEU A 68 -3.01 -11.62 0.74
C LEU A 68 -2.79 -10.14 1.10
N ILE A 69 -2.70 -9.80 2.39
CA ILE A 69 -2.41 -8.44 2.86
C ILE A 69 -1.01 -7.99 2.41
N VAL A 70 0.00 -8.84 2.62
CA VAL A 70 1.38 -8.56 2.21
C VAL A 70 1.46 -8.37 0.69
N ASP A 71 0.83 -9.24 -0.09
CA ASP A 71 0.78 -9.10 -1.55
C ASP A 71 0.08 -7.81 -1.98
N SER A 72 -1.01 -7.42 -1.31
CA SER A 72 -1.77 -6.20 -1.65
C SER A 72 -0.93 -4.94 -1.40
N TYR A 73 -0.25 -4.87 -0.26
CA TYR A 73 0.70 -3.79 0.01
C TYR A 73 1.86 -3.77 -0.98
N ALA A 74 2.45 -4.93 -1.30
CA ALA A 74 3.54 -5.03 -2.25
C ALA A 74 3.13 -4.62 -3.67
N ALA A 75 1.92 -5.01 -4.10
CA ALA A 75 1.36 -4.62 -5.39
C ALA A 75 1.13 -3.11 -5.48
N LEU A 76 0.54 -2.51 -4.44
CA LEU A 76 0.36 -1.07 -4.36
C LEU A 76 1.71 -0.34 -4.38
N ALA A 77 2.65 -0.69 -3.50
CA ALA A 77 3.97 -0.05 -3.46
C ALA A 77 4.72 -0.19 -4.79
N THR A 78 4.64 -1.34 -5.45
CA THR A 78 5.22 -1.55 -6.80
C THR A 78 4.58 -0.62 -7.84
N THR A 79 3.26 -0.47 -7.80
CA THR A 79 2.52 0.42 -8.70
C THR A 79 2.93 1.88 -8.49
N LEU A 80 3.07 2.31 -7.24
CA LEU A 80 3.50 3.67 -6.89
C LEU A 80 4.94 3.93 -7.37
N ARG A 81 5.87 3.01 -7.08
CA ARG A 81 7.27 3.14 -7.54
C ARG A 81 7.39 3.19 -9.06
N ALA A 82 6.54 2.47 -9.79
CA ALA A 82 6.53 2.50 -11.25
C ALA A 82 6.05 3.85 -11.82
N ALA A 83 5.23 4.59 -11.07
CA ALA A 83 4.77 5.93 -11.41
C ALA A 83 5.78 7.03 -11.03
N ASP A 84 6.69 6.74 -10.10
CA ASP A 84 7.75 7.65 -9.66
C ASP A 84 8.91 7.74 -10.66
N ARG A 85 8.64 8.28 -11.85
CA ARG A 85 9.60 8.30 -12.97
C ARG A 85 9.80 9.67 -13.62
N GLU A 86 8.97 10.64 -13.27
CA GLU A 86 8.98 11.95 -13.91
C GLU A 86 10.21 12.76 -13.48
N ALA A 87 10.63 13.73 -14.29
CA ALA A 87 11.82 14.54 -13.99
C ALA A 87 11.53 15.66 -13.00
N VAL A 88 10.33 16.26 -13.09
CA VAL A 88 9.92 17.37 -12.23
C VAL A 88 9.32 16.81 -10.93
N PRO A 89 9.77 17.25 -9.74
CA PRO A 89 9.31 16.66 -8.48
C PRO A 89 7.81 16.74 -8.23
N ARG A 90 7.17 17.83 -8.63
CA ARG A 90 5.72 17.97 -8.53
C ARG A 90 4.99 17.00 -9.44
N GLU A 91 5.50 16.78 -10.65
CA GLU A 91 4.93 15.80 -11.59
C GLU A 91 5.10 14.37 -11.05
N ARG A 92 6.24 14.06 -10.41
CA ARG A 92 6.45 12.78 -9.68
C ARG A 92 5.39 12.57 -8.60
N TRP A 93 5.19 13.56 -7.73
CA TRP A 93 4.18 13.51 -6.68
C TRP A 93 2.77 13.25 -7.23
N VAL A 94 2.40 14.03 -8.25
CA VAL A 94 1.10 13.92 -8.92
C VAL A 94 0.93 12.52 -9.53
N ALA A 95 1.92 12.03 -10.27
CA ALA A 95 1.90 10.71 -10.88
C ALA A 95 1.75 9.58 -9.85
N VAL A 96 2.49 9.64 -8.74
CA VAL A 96 2.39 8.66 -7.66
C VAL A 96 1.01 8.68 -6.99
N CYS A 97 0.45 9.86 -6.74
CA CYS A 97 -0.90 9.97 -6.18
C CYS A 97 -1.96 9.39 -7.12
N HIS A 98 -1.92 9.73 -8.41
CA HIS A 98 -2.83 9.13 -9.39
C HIS A 98 -2.69 7.61 -9.45
N ALA A 99 -1.47 7.09 -9.47
CA ALA A 99 -1.24 5.65 -9.48
C ALA A 99 -1.85 4.95 -8.24
N TRP A 100 -1.85 5.60 -7.08
CA TRP A 100 -2.53 5.08 -5.89
C TRP A 100 -4.04 5.01 -6.10
N ARG A 101 -4.66 6.11 -6.50
CA ARG A 101 -6.11 6.12 -6.76
C ARG A 101 -6.49 5.10 -7.84
N ASP A 102 -5.76 5.07 -8.94
CA ASP A 102 -6.04 4.17 -10.06
C ASP A 102 -5.90 2.70 -9.66
N TRP A 103 -4.87 2.35 -8.88
CA TRP A 103 -4.75 1.01 -8.31
C TRP A 103 -5.92 0.69 -7.40
N ALA A 104 -6.31 1.61 -6.52
CA ALA A 104 -7.41 1.41 -5.57
C ALA A 104 -8.76 1.18 -6.28
N VAL A 105 -9.03 1.92 -7.36
CA VAL A 105 -10.22 1.76 -8.20
C VAL A 105 -10.21 0.45 -8.99
N GLN A 106 -9.04 0.01 -9.48
CA GLN A 106 -8.89 -1.25 -10.21
C GLN A 106 -8.93 -2.48 -9.30
N HIS A 107 -8.50 -2.33 -8.04
CA HIS A 107 -8.37 -3.40 -7.06
C HIS A 107 -9.15 -3.12 -5.76
N PRO A 108 -10.47 -2.85 -5.81
CA PRO A 108 -11.23 -2.35 -4.65
C PRO A 108 -11.28 -3.35 -3.49
N HIS A 109 -11.25 -4.65 -3.77
CA HIS A 109 -11.26 -5.69 -2.73
C HIS A 109 -9.90 -5.84 -2.03
N GLU A 110 -8.80 -5.67 -2.76
CA GLU A 110 -7.44 -5.67 -2.20
C GLU A 110 -7.22 -4.39 -1.40
N TYR A 111 -7.70 -3.24 -1.91
CA TYR A 111 -7.71 -1.98 -1.17
C TYR A 111 -8.50 -2.11 0.14
N ALA A 112 -9.72 -2.64 0.09
CA ALA A 112 -10.54 -2.84 1.29
C ALA A 112 -9.91 -3.82 2.29
N LEU A 113 -9.09 -4.76 1.82
CA LEU A 113 -8.37 -5.69 2.69
C LEU A 113 -7.28 -4.98 3.51
N ILE A 114 -6.63 -3.95 2.96
CA ILE A 114 -5.52 -3.23 3.64
C ILE A 114 -5.95 -1.93 4.34
N TYR A 115 -7.00 -1.25 3.87
CA TYR A 115 -7.47 0.05 4.41
C TYR A 115 -8.95 0.09 4.79
N GLY A 116 -9.68 -1.03 4.62
CA GLY A 116 -11.10 -1.12 4.97
C GLY A 116 -11.37 -1.59 6.39
N THR A 117 -12.55 -2.20 6.58
CA THR A 117 -12.99 -2.69 7.89
C THR A 117 -12.10 -3.84 8.39
N PRO A 118 -11.56 -3.76 9.62
CA PRO A 118 -10.76 -4.84 10.20
C PRO A 118 -11.48 -6.19 10.19
N VAL A 119 -10.76 -7.25 9.86
CA VAL A 119 -11.33 -8.61 9.81
C VAL A 119 -11.53 -9.16 11.22
N PRO A 120 -12.76 -9.53 11.63
CA PRO A 120 -13.02 -10.02 12.97
C PRO A 120 -12.17 -11.23 13.36
N GLY A 121 -11.50 -11.13 14.51
CA GLY A 121 -10.66 -12.20 15.07
C GLY A 121 -9.30 -12.37 14.39
N TYR A 122 -8.99 -11.61 13.34
CA TYR A 122 -7.65 -11.56 12.75
C TYR A 122 -6.77 -10.55 13.51
N ARG A 123 -5.50 -10.89 13.70
CA ARG A 123 -4.48 -9.97 14.21
C ARG A 123 -3.28 -10.02 13.27
N ALA A 124 -3.01 -8.90 12.60
CA ALA A 124 -1.90 -8.80 11.67
C ALA A 124 -0.56 -9.06 12.40
N PRO A 125 0.26 -10.01 11.91
CA PRO A 125 1.58 -10.23 12.46
C PRO A 125 2.55 -9.09 12.09
N HIS A 126 3.69 -9.03 12.78
CA HIS A 126 4.67 -7.95 12.60
C HIS A 126 5.29 -7.90 11.19
N ASP A 127 5.28 -9.02 10.47
CA ASP A 127 5.74 -9.10 9.08
C ASP A 127 4.89 -8.25 8.10
N THR A 128 3.68 -7.82 8.50
CA THR A 128 2.85 -6.88 7.73
C THR A 128 3.29 -5.42 7.85
N VAL A 129 4.11 -5.08 8.86
CA VAL A 129 4.49 -3.70 9.16
C VAL A 129 5.33 -3.09 8.03
N GLN A 130 6.35 -3.81 7.55
CA GLN A 130 7.23 -3.30 6.50
C GLN A 130 6.51 -3.15 5.15
N PRO A 131 5.71 -4.13 4.66
CA PRO A 131 4.89 -3.94 3.46
C PRO A 131 3.96 -2.74 3.55
N ALA A 132 3.34 -2.49 4.70
CA ALA A 132 2.51 -1.31 4.90
C ALA A 132 3.33 0.00 4.83
N ALA A 133 4.50 0.02 5.47
CA ALA A 133 5.41 1.17 5.45
C ALA A 133 5.92 1.47 4.03
N ASP A 134 6.20 0.45 3.22
CA ASP A 134 6.70 0.58 1.86
C ASP A 134 5.84 1.48 0.96
N VAL A 135 4.52 1.55 1.18
CA VAL A 135 3.61 2.46 0.45
C VAL A 135 3.90 3.92 0.81
N LEU A 136 3.98 4.25 2.10
CA LEU A 136 4.33 5.60 2.56
C LEU A 136 5.76 5.98 2.14
N LEU A 137 6.69 5.01 2.16
CA LEU A 137 8.08 5.25 1.80
C LEU A 137 8.25 5.74 0.35
N VAL A 138 7.36 5.35 -0.58
CA VAL A 138 7.40 5.91 -1.95
C VAL A 138 7.18 7.43 -1.94
N LEU A 139 6.23 7.91 -1.12
CA LEU A 139 5.99 9.35 -0.98
C LEU A 139 7.13 10.06 -0.25
N VAL A 140 7.74 9.39 0.73
CA VAL A 140 8.94 9.88 1.43
C VAL A 140 10.09 10.07 0.43
N ASP A 141 10.31 9.11 -0.47
CA ASP A 141 11.40 9.15 -1.44
C ASP A 141 11.26 10.36 -2.39
N VAL A 142 10.04 10.65 -2.88
CA VAL A 142 9.77 11.86 -3.69
C VAL A 142 10.22 13.13 -2.97
N VAL A 143 9.83 13.30 -1.70
CA VAL A 143 10.17 14.50 -0.91
C VAL A 143 11.65 14.52 -0.53
N ARG A 144 12.24 13.37 -0.23
CA ARG A 144 13.66 13.24 0.15
C ARG A 144 14.58 13.68 -0.98
N ASP A 145 14.27 13.31 -2.21
CA ASP A 145 15.07 13.71 -3.38
C ASP A 145 15.06 15.25 -3.56
N VAL A 146 13.91 15.89 -3.33
CA VAL A 146 13.78 17.35 -3.41
C VAL A 146 14.51 18.04 -2.26
N ALA A 147 14.44 17.48 -1.06
CA ALA A 147 15.18 17.96 0.10
C ALA A 147 16.69 17.89 -0.15
N ALA A 148 17.19 16.76 -0.66
CA ALA A 148 18.59 16.54 -0.98
C ALA A 148 19.11 17.50 -2.07
N ALA A 149 18.24 17.89 -3.02
CA ALA A 149 18.53 18.91 -4.02
C ALA A 149 18.46 20.35 -3.49
N GLY A 150 18.03 20.56 -2.23
CA GLY A 150 17.84 21.90 -1.67
C GLY A 150 16.69 22.69 -2.32
N ALA A 151 15.76 21.99 -2.97
CA ALA A 151 14.71 22.60 -3.78
C ALA A 151 13.35 22.70 -3.07
N LEU A 152 13.25 22.24 -1.82
CA LEU A 152 12.04 22.41 -1.01
C LEU A 152 11.84 23.89 -0.67
N ARG A 153 10.64 24.39 -0.96
CA ARG A 153 10.21 25.69 -0.46
C ARG A 153 10.05 25.63 1.06
N PRO A 154 10.41 26.69 1.80
CA PRO A 154 10.14 26.78 3.22
C PRO A 154 8.64 26.63 3.49
N ILE A 155 8.30 25.79 4.46
CA ILE A 155 6.92 25.62 4.92
C ILE A 155 6.79 25.98 6.39
N GLU A 156 5.64 26.54 6.76
CA GLU A 156 5.30 26.83 8.14
C GLU A 156 4.33 25.77 8.67
N VAL A 157 4.65 25.24 9.85
CA VAL A 157 3.77 24.36 10.62
C VAL A 157 3.60 24.96 12.02
N PRO A 158 2.44 24.76 12.68
CA PRO A 158 2.31 25.05 14.10
C PRO A 158 3.38 24.33 14.92
N PRO A 159 3.77 24.85 16.11
CA PRO A 159 4.72 24.19 16.98
C PRO A 159 4.35 22.72 17.22
N LEU A 160 5.28 21.82 16.93
CA LEU A 160 5.07 20.39 17.11
C LEU A 160 5.21 20.03 18.59
N ALA A 161 4.32 19.16 19.07
CA ALA A 161 4.43 18.61 20.43
C ALA A 161 5.76 17.85 20.59
N PRO A 162 6.41 17.89 21.77
CA PRO A 162 7.69 17.21 22.00
C PRO A 162 7.67 15.72 21.66
N GLU A 163 6.55 15.04 21.95
CA GLU A 163 6.36 13.63 21.63
C GLU A 163 6.36 13.38 20.11
N LEU A 164 5.72 14.27 19.34
CA LEU A 164 5.69 14.19 17.89
C LEU A 164 7.07 14.49 17.28
N VAL A 165 7.83 15.44 17.86
CA VAL A 165 9.21 15.70 17.44
C VAL A 165 10.05 14.43 17.57
N ALA A 166 10.02 13.76 18.74
CA ALA A 166 10.76 12.52 18.95
C ALA A 166 10.35 11.39 17.99
N GLN A 167 9.05 11.27 17.68
CA GLN A 167 8.55 10.31 16.69
C GLN A 167 9.06 10.61 15.28
N LEU A 168 9.05 11.87 14.86
CA LEU A 168 9.51 12.30 13.55
C LEU A 168 11.04 12.26 13.43
N GLU A 169 11.80 12.43 14.50
CA GLU A 169 13.24 12.21 14.52
C GLU A 169 13.58 10.72 14.32
N HIS A 170 12.80 9.82 14.95
CA HIS A 170 12.94 8.38 14.73
C HIS A 170 12.64 8.00 13.27
N VAL A 171 11.45 8.38 12.81
CA VAL A 171 11.13 8.86 11.45
C VAL A 171 12.30 9.03 10.48
N GLN A 172 12.84 10.24 10.58
CA GLN A 172 13.92 10.81 9.80
C GLN A 172 15.18 9.94 9.85
N SER A 173 15.61 9.52 11.04
CA SER A 173 16.88 8.79 11.21
C SER A 173 16.92 7.42 10.54
N THR A 174 15.77 6.79 10.33
CA THR A 174 15.69 5.43 9.80
C THR A 174 15.19 5.39 8.35
N HIS A 175 14.38 6.37 7.93
CA HIS A 175 13.73 6.34 6.62
C HIS A 175 13.70 7.67 5.86
N ALA A 176 14.15 8.79 6.41
CA ALA A 176 14.00 10.07 5.72
C ALA A 176 15.13 11.05 6.06
N GLU A 177 16.37 10.56 6.06
CA GLU A 177 17.54 11.38 6.37
C GLU A 177 17.59 12.64 5.48
N GLY A 178 17.81 13.79 6.12
CA GLY A 178 17.84 15.10 5.43
C GLY A 178 16.48 15.75 5.19
N VAL A 179 15.35 15.07 5.38
CA VAL A 179 14.01 15.70 5.23
C VAL A 179 13.66 16.50 6.49
N PRO A 180 13.35 17.80 6.41
CA PRO A 180 12.99 18.59 7.60
C PRO A 180 11.75 18.04 8.34
N LEU A 181 11.77 18.04 9.68
CA LEU A 181 10.66 17.50 10.50
C LEU A 181 9.29 18.12 10.19
N PRO A 182 9.16 19.45 9.94
CA PRO A 182 7.90 20.04 9.49
C PRO A 182 7.34 19.41 8.21
N VAL A 183 8.23 19.04 7.28
CA VAL A 183 7.84 18.43 6.00
C VAL A 183 7.41 16.98 6.23
N LEU A 184 8.11 16.24 7.09
CA LEU A 184 7.67 14.89 7.48
C LEU A 184 6.30 14.90 8.16
N ALA A 185 6.04 15.86 9.05
CA ALA A 185 4.72 16.02 9.67
C ALA A 185 3.63 16.23 8.61
N ARG A 186 3.89 17.09 7.61
CA ARG A 186 2.98 17.34 6.49
C ARG A 186 2.82 16.14 5.56
N LEU A 187 3.85 15.30 5.44
CA LEU A 187 3.77 14.08 4.66
C LEU A 187 2.83 13.04 5.29
N PHE A 188 2.86 12.89 6.62
CA PHE A 188 1.90 12.04 7.32
C PHE A 188 0.46 12.58 7.21
N GLU A 189 0.27 13.90 7.27
CA GLU A 189 -1.02 14.55 7.01
C GLU A 189 -1.50 14.26 5.57
N ALA A 190 -0.63 14.45 4.59
CA ALA A 190 -0.91 14.19 3.18
C ALA A 190 -1.29 12.72 2.94
N PHE A 191 -0.54 11.78 3.51
CA PHE A 191 -0.85 10.35 3.43
C PHE A 191 -2.25 10.04 3.97
N GLY A 192 -2.62 10.60 5.13
CA GLY A 192 -3.95 10.45 5.71
C GLY A 192 -5.05 11.07 4.82
N GLN A 193 -4.80 12.23 4.23
CA GLN A 193 -5.76 12.91 3.35
C GLN A 193 -5.97 12.15 2.02
N LEU A 194 -4.91 11.64 1.41
CA LEU A 194 -4.98 10.82 0.19
C LEU A 194 -5.75 9.53 0.45
N LEU A 195 -5.37 8.79 1.49
CA LEU A 195 -6.04 7.56 1.91
C LEU A 195 -7.52 7.83 2.23
N GLY A 196 -7.81 8.88 2.99
CA GLY A 196 -9.18 9.28 3.33
C GLY A 196 -10.02 9.58 2.08
N THR A 197 -9.48 10.34 1.14
CA THR A 197 -10.18 10.70 -0.10
C THR A 197 -10.48 9.48 -0.96
N ILE A 198 -9.50 8.58 -1.16
CA ILE A 198 -9.67 7.33 -1.92
C ILE A 198 -10.70 6.42 -1.23
N THR A 199 -10.66 6.34 0.10
CA THR A 199 -11.59 5.52 0.89
C THR A 199 -13.02 6.03 0.79
N LEU A 200 -13.22 7.34 0.92
CA LEU A 200 -14.53 7.97 0.79
C LEU A 200 -15.12 7.79 -0.62
N GLU A 201 -14.29 7.87 -1.65
CA GLU A 201 -14.67 7.53 -3.02
C GLU A 201 -15.11 6.06 -3.14
N LEU A 202 -14.23 5.12 -2.81
CA LEU A 202 -14.48 3.69 -3.02
C LEU A 202 -15.67 3.16 -2.23
N PHE A 203 -15.93 3.72 -1.05
CA PHE A 203 -17.04 3.30 -0.20
C PHE A 203 -18.33 4.12 -0.44
N GLY A 204 -18.35 4.94 -1.50
CA GLY A 204 -19.55 5.61 -2.00
C GLY A 204 -19.99 6.81 -1.17
N HIS A 205 -19.14 7.35 -0.30
CA HIS A 205 -19.46 8.53 0.51
C HIS A 205 -19.60 9.82 -0.30
N PHE A 206 -19.06 9.85 -1.51
CA PHE A 206 -19.20 11.00 -2.41
C PHE A 206 -20.43 10.94 -3.34
N VAL A 207 -21.17 9.83 -3.37
CA VAL A 207 -22.37 9.69 -4.22
C VAL A 207 -23.37 10.81 -3.92
N GLY A 208 -23.76 11.55 -4.95
CA GLY A 208 -24.65 12.72 -4.84
C GLY A 208 -23.96 14.02 -4.38
N SER A 209 -22.62 14.06 -4.37
CA SER A 209 -21.83 15.25 -4.05
C SER A 209 -20.69 15.45 -5.05
N VAL A 210 -19.43 15.26 -4.64
CA VAL A 210 -18.23 15.33 -5.48
C VAL A 210 -18.01 14.00 -6.23
N ASP A 211 -19.00 13.58 -7.01
CA ASP A 211 -18.99 12.36 -7.83
C ASP A 211 -19.29 12.70 -9.30
N PRO A 212 -18.43 12.34 -10.28
CA PRO A 212 -17.15 11.62 -10.13
C PRO A 212 -16.10 12.43 -9.36
N SER A 213 -15.36 11.77 -8.46
CA SER A 213 -14.40 12.40 -7.53
C SER A 213 -13.05 12.78 -8.14
N GLY A 214 -12.79 12.42 -9.40
CA GLY A 214 -11.53 12.70 -10.09
C GLY A 214 -11.07 14.17 -9.99
N PRO A 215 -11.91 15.17 -10.32
CA PRO A 215 -11.53 16.58 -10.18
C PRO A 215 -11.26 17.02 -8.72
N PHE A 216 -11.97 16.43 -7.75
CA PHE A 216 -11.73 16.73 -6.34
C PHE A 216 -10.42 16.09 -5.84
N TYR A 217 -10.11 14.89 -6.31
CA TYR A 217 -8.82 14.24 -6.05
C TYR A 217 -7.67 15.05 -6.64
N GLU A 218 -7.80 15.55 -7.87
CA GLU A 218 -6.81 16.43 -8.51
C GLU A 218 -6.53 17.68 -7.68
N LEU A 219 -7.58 18.39 -7.27
CA LEU A 219 -7.46 19.55 -6.38
C LEU A 219 -6.68 19.19 -5.10
N THR A 220 -7.04 18.05 -4.48
CA THR A 220 -6.39 17.57 -3.26
C THR A 220 -4.91 17.29 -3.48
N VAL A 221 -4.54 16.61 -4.57
CA VAL A 221 -3.14 16.27 -4.89
C VAL A 221 -2.29 17.52 -5.07
N VAL A 222 -2.80 18.51 -5.81
CA VAL A 222 -2.09 19.79 -6.05
C VAL A 222 -1.91 20.57 -4.75
N GLU A 223 -2.97 20.70 -3.94
CA GLU A 223 -2.89 21.39 -2.65
C GLU A 223 -1.90 20.73 -1.68
N LEU A 224 -1.84 19.39 -1.67
CA LEU A 224 -0.90 18.66 -0.84
C LEU A 224 0.55 18.88 -1.29
N ALA A 225 0.81 18.93 -2.60
CA ALA A 225 2.13 19.27 -3.13
C ALA A 225 2.60 20.66 -2.66
N ASP A 226 1.69 21.64 -2.62
CA ASP A 226 1.97 22.97 -2.09
C ASP A 226 2.27 22.97 -0.60
N ARG A 227 1.47 22.25 0.20
CA ARG A 227 1.68 22.13 1.65
C ARG A 227 2.97 21.40 2.02
N LEU A 228 3.49 20.57 1.14
CA LEU A 228 4.78 19.90 1.27
C LEU A 228 5.97 20.78 0.83
N GLY A 229 5.71 21.94 0.24
CA GLY A 229 6.75 22.83 -0.26
C GLY A 229 7.40 22.34 -1.56
N LEU A 230 6.76 21.44 -2.30
CA LEU A 230 7.27 21.00 -3.60
C LEU A 230 7.32 22.21 -4.55
N PRO A 231 8.39 22.40 -5.34
CA PRO A 231 8.49 23.50 -6.29
C PRO A 231 7.41 23.40 -7.37
N GLU A 232 7.04 24.53 -7.94
CA GLU A 232 6.24 24.57 -9.17
C GLU A 232 7.14 24.18 -10.35
N SER A 233 6.53 23.62 -11.41
CA SER A 233 7.22 23.24 -12.66
C SER A 233 7.82 24.43 -13.39
#